data_AF-A0AAV2BN93-F1
#
_entry.id   AF-A0AAV2BN93-F1
#
_cell.length_a   1.000
_cell.length_b   1.000
_cell.length_c   1.000
_cell.angle_alpha   90.00
_cell.angle_beta   90.00
_cell.angle_gamma   90.00
#
_symmetry.space_group_name_H-M   'P 1'
#
loop_
_entity.id
_entity.type
_entity.pdbx_description
1 polymer ?
#
loop_
_entity_poly.entity_id
_entity_poly.type
_entity_poly.pdbx_seq_one_letter_code
_entity_poly.pdbx_strand_id
1 'polypeptide(L)'
;MPLFCWLGLRNLHFGGFYLAVGLGMNAVIHTFMYLYYGLSALGPNMTKYLWWKKYITILQIVQFAIFLVYMSIGFLNGCEQPGKMEITIFVFVSFMLVLFINFYKQCK
;
A
#
# COMPACT_ATOMS: atom_id res chain seq x y z
N MET A 1 7.55 1.20 -6.49
CA MET A 1 8.03 1.58 -5.14
C MET A 1 9.47 2.10 -5.10
N PRO A 2 10.50 1.45 -5.69
CA PRO A 2 11.89 1.82 -5.39
C PRO A 2 12.29 3.23 -5.84
N LEU A 3 11.85 3.69 -7.01
CA LEU A 3 12.10 5.06 -7.48
C LEU A 3 11.46 6.13 -6.60
N PHE A 4 10.21 5.92 -6.16
CA PHE A 4 9.52 6.84 -5.25
C PHE A 4 10.16 6.88 -3.86
N CYS A 5 10.61 5.73 -3.37
CA CYS A 5 11.35 5.63 -2.11
C CYS A 5 12.67 6.42 -2.19
N TRP A 6 13.44 6.24 -3.28
CA TRP A 6 14.68 6.98 -3.51
C TRP A 6 14.46 8.49 -3.61
N LEU A 7 13.45 8.93 -4.36
CA LEU A 7 13.13 10.35 -4.49
C LEU A 7 12.60 10.95 -3.18
N GLY A 8 11.86 10.18 -2.38
CA GLY A 8 11.41 10.57 -1.04
C GLY A 8 12.56 10.71 -0.04
N LEU A 9 13.49 9.74 -0.02
CA LEU A 9 14.72 9.77 0.78
C LEU A 9 15.68 10.88 0.34
N ARG A 10 15.69 11.24 -0.94
CA ARG A 10 16.53 12.34 -1.44
C ARG A 10 15.99 13.72 -1.05
N ASN A 11 14.67 13.85 -0.90
CA ASN A 11 13.97 15.11 -0.61
C ASN A 11 13.46 15.19 0.84
N LEU A 12 14.25 14.68 1.80
CA LEU A 12 13.91 14.51 3.23
C LEU A 12 13.43 15.76 3.99
N HIS A 13 13.43 16.94 3.38
CA HIS A 13 13.17 18.19 4.07
C HIS A 13 11.73 18.38 4.58
N PHE A 14 10.73 17.64 4.08
CA PHE A 14 9.32 17.87 4.48
C PHE A 14 8.40 16.62 4.55
N GLY A 15 8.83 15.39 4.23
CA GLY A 15 7.91 14.24 4.06
C GLY A 15 8.29 12.93 4.76
N GLY A 16 9.21 12.96 5.72
CA GLY A 16 9.75 11.73 6.35
C GLY A 16 8.71 10.89 7.11
N PHE A 17 7.72 11.54 7.73
CA PHE A 17 6.72 10.84 8.55
C PHE A 17 5.70 10.06 7.71
N TYR A 18 5.17 10.66 6.64
CA TYR A 18 4.25 9.98 5.70
C TYR A 18 4.92 8.81 5.00
N LEU A 19 6.19 8.98 4.60
CA LEU A 19 6.97 7.90 4.01
C LEU A 19 7.20 6.76 5.02
N ALA A 20 7.54 7.07 6.27
CA ALA A 20 7.77 6.07 7.31
C ALA A 20 6.49 5.30 7.68
N VAL A 21 5.38 6.00 7.89
CA VAL A 21 4.07 5.38 8.18
C VAL A 21 3.60 4.53 7.01
N GLY A 22 3.71 5.04 5.78
CA GLY A 22 3.33 4.31 4.58
C GLY A 22 4.17 3.04 4.34
N LEU A 23 5.50 3.14 4.51
CA LEU A 23 6.40 1.99 4.40
C LEU A 23 6.17 0.98 5.53
N GLY A 24 5.96 1.42 6.77
CA GLY A 24 5.67 0.55 7.90
C GLY A 24 4.38 -0.25 7.71
N MET A 25 3.27 0.44 7.36
CA MET A 25 2.00 -0.24 7.08
C MET A 25 2.11 -1.19 5.89
N ASN A 26 2.82 -0.78 4.84
CA ASN A 26 3.04 -1.65 3.69
C ASN A 26 3.82 -2.91 4.09
N ALA A 27 4.93 -2.78 4.81
CA ALA A 27 5.75 -3.89 5.26
C ALA A 27 4.94 -4.93 6.05
N VAL A 28 4.07 -4.49 6.98
CA VAL A 28 3.22 -5.40 7.78
C VAL A 28 2.31 -6.25 6.89
N ILE A 29 1.62 -5.63 5.94
CA ILE A 29 0.71 -6.36 5.04
C ILE A 29 1.48 -7.25 4.07
N HIS A 30 2.65 -6.80 3.65
CA HIS A 30 3.52 -7.53 2.77
C HIS A 30 4.13 -8.76 3.48
N THR A 31 4.34 -8.71 4.79
CA THR A 31 4.63 -9.90 5.61
C THR A 31 3.53 -10.94 5.49
N PHE A 32 2.25 -10.56 5.64
CA PHE A 32 1.12 -11.49 5.48
C PHE A 32 0.98 -12.02 4.05
N MET A 33 1.19 -11.17 3.05
CA MET A 33 1.15 -11.56 1.64
C MET A 33 2.24 -12.60 1.31
N TYR A 34 3.48 -12.34 1.71
CA TYR A 34 4.58 -13.28 1.46
C TYR A 34 4.47 -14.56 2.28
N LEU A 35 3.93 -14.48 3.49
CA LEU A 35 3.59 -15.67 4.26
C LEU A 35 2.61 -16.56 3.47
N TYR A 36 1.55 -15.98 2.91
CA TYR A 36 0.61 -16.72 2.06
C TYR A 36 1.30 -17.36 0.84
N TYR A 37 2.19 -16.64 0.16
CA TYR A 37 2.93 -17.22 -0.97
C TYR A 37 3.89 -18.33 -0.55
N GLY A 38 4.56 -18.18 0.60
CA GLY A 38 5.40 -19.23 1.18
C GLY A 38 4.59 -20.49 1.47
N LEU A 39 3.41 -20.34 2.09
CA LEU A 39 2.49 -21.47 2.32
C LEU A 39 1.96 -22.06 1.01
N SER A 40 1.71 -21.24 -0.01
CA SER A 40 1.26 -21.71 -1.33
C SER A 40 2.35 -22.48 -2.09
N ALA A 41 3.64 -22.25 -1.80
CA ALA A 41 4.75 -22.93 -2.43
C ALA A 41 5.08 -24.29 -1.80
N LEU A 42 4.58 -24.57 -0.58
CA LEU A 42 4.82 -25.83 0.16
C LEU A 42 4.06 -27.05 -0.41
N GLY A 43 3.27 -26.87 -1.48
CA GLY A 43 2.72 -27.95 -2.29
C GLY A 43 1.18 -28.04 -2.31
N PRO A 44 0.63 -28.92 -3.16
CA PRO A 44 -0.81 -29.00 -3.47
C PRO A 44 -1.71 -29.46 -2.30
N ASN A 45 -1.12 -29.96 -1.21
CA ASN A 45 -1.86 -30.27 0.02
C ASN A 45 -2.22 -29.02 0.82
N MET A 46 -1.41 -27.96 0.74
CA MET A 46 -1.62 -26.71 1.48
C MET A 46 -2.56 -25.75 0.74
N THR A 47 -2.69 -25.87 -0.59
CA THR A 47 -3.63 -25.06 -1.39
C THR A 47 -5.09 -25.23 -0.98
N LYS A 48 -5.45 -26.37 -0.38
CA LYS A 48 -6.80 -26.61 0.17
C LYS A 48 -7.16 -25.66 1.32
N TYR A 49 -6.16 -25.18 2.07
CA TYR A 49 -6.35 -24.28 3.22
C TYR A 49 -6.22 -22.80 2.84
N LEU A 50 -5.95 -22.46 1.57
CA LEU A 50 -5.70 -21.09 1.11
C LEU A 50 -6.98 -20.30 0.77
N TRP A 51 -8.14 -20.65 1.32
CA TRP A 51 -9.41 -19.92 1.05
C TRP A 51 -9.32 -18.43 1.39
N TRP A 52 -8.38 -18.06 2.27
CA TRP A 52 -8.24 -16.71 2.79
C TRP A 52 -7.52 -15.72 1.87
N LYS A 53 -7.16 -16.15 0.65
CA LYS A 53 -6.56 -15.29 -0.39
C LYS A 53 -7.32 -13.96 -0.55
N LYS A 54 -8.66 -14.02 -0.53
CA LYS A 54 -9.54 -12.85 -0.70
C LYS A 54 -9.36 -11.83 0.43
N TYR A 55 -9.12 -12.26 1.67
CA TYR A 55 -8.88 -11.37 2.79
C TYR A 55 -7.57 -10.61 2.64
N ILE A 56 -6.53 -11.23 2.06
CA ILE A 56 -5.25 -10.57 1.80
C ILE A 56 -5.42 -9.43 0.79
N THR A 57 -6.18 -9.67 -0.30
CA THR A 57 -6.49 -8.61 -1.27
C THR A 57 -7.31 -7.49 -0.65
N ILE A 58 -8.27 -7.81 0.22
CA ILE A 58 -9.06 -6.80 0.95
C ILE A 58 -8.15 -5.99 1.89
N LEU A 59 -7.24 -6.63 2.63
CA LEU A 59 -6.29 -5.95 3.52
C LEU A 59 -5.41 -4.97 2.75
N GLN A 60 -4.93 -5.34 1.55
CA GLN A 60 -4.17 -4.42 0.69
C GLN A 60 -5.00 -3.23 0.21
N ILE A 61 -6.26 -3.44 -0.18
CA ILE A 61 -7.17 -2.33 -0.57
C ILE A 61 -7.41 -1.39 0.61
N VAL A 62 -7.68 -1.95 1.79
CA VAL A 62 -7.91 -1.18 3.02
C VAL A 62 -6.69 -0.35 3.40
N GLN A 63 -5.48 -0.89 3.25
CA GLN A 63 -4.25 -0.12 3.47
C GLN A 63 -4.12 1.09 2.57
N PHE A 64 -4.34 0.91 1.26
CA PHE A 64 -4.28 2.04 0.33
C PHE A 64 -5.37 3.08 0.62
N ALA A 65 -6.57 2.64 1.01
CA ALA A 65 -7.66 3.53 1.40
C ALA A 65 -7.32 4.34 2.67
N ILE A 66 -6.83 3.68 3.73
CA ILE A 66 -6.41 4.36 4.96
C ILE A 66 -5.29 5.35 4.68
N PHE A 67 -4.30 4.96 3.86
CA PHE A 67 -3.18 5.84 3.52
C PHE A 67 -3.63 7.08 2.71
N LEU A 68 -4.58 6.94 1.79
CA LEU A 68 -5.17 8.08 1.07
C LEU A 68 -5.93 9.03 2.00
N VAL A 69 -6.71 8.49 2.95
CA VAL A 69 -7.43 9.31 3.94
C VAL A 69 -6.44 10.02 4.86
N TYR A 70 -5.37 9.34 5.27
CA TYR A 70 -4.32 9.93 6.09
C TYR A 70 -3.63 11.11 5.38
N MET A 71 -3.28 10.94 4.10
CA MET A 71 -2.72 12.00 3.26
C MET A 71 -3.71 13.16 3.07
N SER A 72 -5.01 12.88 2.84
CA SER A 72 -6.00 13.95 2.63
C SER A 72 -6.26 14.79 3.88
N ILE A 73 -6.28 14.17 5.07
CA ILE A 73 -6.35 14.89 6.35
C ILE A 73 -5.10 15.75 6.55
N GLY A 74 -3.92 15.24 6.18
CA GLY A 74 -2.66 15.98 6.19
C GLY A 74 -2.72 17.28 5.39
N PHE A 75 -3.26 17.21 4.17
CA PHE A 75 -3.46 18.39 3.32
C PHE A 75 -4.48 19.38 3.89
N LEU A 76 -5.58 18.90 4.47
CA LEU A 76 -6.66 19.76 5.00
C LEU A 76 -6.22 20.54 6.24
N ASN A 77 -5.39 19.95 7.10
CA ASN A 77 -4.89 20.59 8.31
C ASN A 77 -3.81 21.65 8.02
N GLY A 78 -3.33 21.78 6.78
CA GLY A 78 -2.33 22.78 6.39
C GLY A 78 -0.95 22.58 7.02
N CYS A 79 -0.73 21.47 7.74
CA CYS A 79 0.58 21.11 8.30
C CYS A 79 1.60 20.76 7.23
N GLU A 80 1.15 20.35 6.04
CA GLU A 80 2.00 19.91 4.95
C GLU A 80 1.61 20.67 3.68
N GLN A 81 2.56 21.41 3.13
CA GLN A 81 2.35 22.28 1.98
C GLN A 81 2.48 21.43 0.71
N PRO A 82 1.47 21.38 -0.20
CA PRO A 82 1.42 20.42 -1.29
C PRO A 82 2.59 20.58 -2.25
N GLY A 83 3.64 19.82 -1.98
CA GLY A 83 4.83 19.73 -2.81
C GLY A 83 4.55 18.88 -4.05
N LYS A 84 5.34 19.09 -5.11
CA LYS A 84 5.29 18.27 -6.33
C LYS A 84 5.43 16.76 -6.04
N MET A 85 6.18 16.41 -5.00
CA MET A 85 6.42 15.03 -4.57
C MET A 85 5.18 14.41 -3.93
N GLU A 86 4.47 15.12 -3.06
CA GLU A 86 3.31 14.60 -2.34
C GLU A 86 2.12 14.36 -3.27
N ILE A 87 1.89 15.30 -4.20
CA ILE A 87 0.87 15.14 -5.26
C ILE A 87 1.19 13.89 -6.11
N THR A 88 2.47 13.68 -6.47
CA THR A 88 2.88 12.51 -7.24
C THR A 88 2.62 11.21 -6.47
N ILE A 89 2.94 11.17 -5.17
CA ILE A 89 2.67 10.02 -4.31
C ILE A 89 1.16 9.76 -4.21
N PHE A 90 0.36 10.80 -4.01
CA PHE A 90 -1.09 10.70 -3.93
C PHE A 90 -1.72 10.11 -5.20
N VAL A 91 -1.29 10.59 -6.38
CA VAL A 91 -1.74 10.05 -7.68
C VAL A 91 -1.34 8.59 -7.83
N PHE A 92 -0.10 8.24 -7.46
CA PHE A 92 0.40 6.87 -7.59
C PHE A 92 -0.34 5.88 -6.66
N VAL A 93 -0.61 6.27 -5.41
CA VAL A 93 -1.39 5.45 -4.46
C VAL A 93 -2.83 5.28 -4.95
N SER A 94 -3.44 6.35 -5.48
CA SER A 94 -4.78 6.31 -6.07
C SER A 94 -4.84 5.35 -7.26
N PHE A 95 -3.84 5.39 -8.13
CA PHE A 95 -3.72 4.46 -9.26
C PHE A 95 -3.62 3.00 -8.80
N MET A 96 -2.79 2.72 -7.78
CA MET A 96 -2.67 1.38 -7.20
C MET A 96 -3.99 0.87 -6.61
N LEU A 97 -4.72 1.73 -5.89
CA LEU A 97 -6.03 1.38 -5.32
C LEU A 97 -7.03 0.98 -6.42
N VAL A 98 -7.10 1.73 -7.53
CA VAL A 98 -7.99 1.39 -8.66
C VAL A 98 -7.62 0.04 -9.27
N LEU A 99 -6.34 -0.24 -9.43
CA LEU A 99 -5.85 -1.51 -9.98
C LEU A 99 -6.24 -2.69 -9.09
N PHE A 100 -6.07 -2.55 -7.77
CA PHE A 100 -6.47 -3.56 -6.80
C PHE A 100 -7.98 -3.76 -6.71
N ILE A 101 -8.78 -2.69 -6.82
CA ILE A 101 -10.25 -2.80 -6.89
C ILE A 101 -10.66 -3.53 -8.17
N ASN A 102 -10.03 -3.25 -9.30
CA ASN A 102 -10.31 -3.94 -10.56
C ASN A 102 -9.96 -5.44 -10.45
N PHE A 103 -8.81 -5.77 -9.88
CA PHE A 103 -8.42 -7.15 -9.60
C PHE A 103 -9.42 -7.84 -8.66
N TYR A 104 -9.88 -7.18 -7.61
CA TYR A 104 -10.89 -7.72 -6.68
C TYR A 104 -12.24 -7.99 -7.37
N LYS A 105 -12.64 -7.13 -8.31
CA LYS A 105 -13.85 -7.34 -9.13
C LYS A 105 -13.70 -8.52 -10.09
N GLN A 106 -12.53 -8.74 -10.66
CA GLN A 106 -12.24 -9.85 -11.57
C GLN A 106 -12.07 -11.20 -10.86
N CYS A 107 -11.66 -11.20 -9.58
CA CYS A 107 -11.48 -12.40 -8.76
C CYS A 107 -12.74 -12.82 -7.99
N LYS A 108 -13.90 -12.26 -8.35
CA LYS A 108 -15.23 -12.65 -7.87
C LYS A 108 -15.89 -13.56 -8.90
#